data_AF-A0A5D0X214-F1
#
_entry.id   AF-A0A5D0X214-F1
#
_cell.length_a   1.000
_cell.length_b   1.000
_cell.length_c   1.000
_cell.angle_alpha   90.00
_cell.angle_beta   90.00
_cell.angle_gamma   90.00
#
_symmetry.space_group_name_H-M   'P 1'
#
loop_
_entity.id
_entity.type
_entity.pdbx_description
1 polymer ?
#
loop_
_entity_poly.entity_id
_entity_poly.type
_entity_poly.pdbx_seq_one_letter_code
_entity_poly.pdbx_strand_id
1 'polypeptide(L)'
;MKWSALHDAAQAIASIAGTPCPPLTQAIRAFPAQVRDAEEERRLQAEQEIADLSAVMEAGLSALLSALARGSHPQAAARALWSEFVRTRDGLLHLALRPQGTARRMA
;
A
#
# COMPACT_ATOMS: atom_id res chain seq x y z
N MET A 1 2.76 -10.68 6.71
CA MET A 1 2.77 -9.46 5.86
C MET A 1 1.35 -9.20 5.31
N LYS A 2 0.84 -7.95 5.39
CA LYS A 2 -0.55 -7.57 5.05
C LYS A 2 -0.80 -7.13 3.59
N TRP A 3 0.18 -7.28 2.70
CA TRP A 3 0.18 -6.66 1.36
C TRP A 3 -1.08 -6.91 0.52
N SER A 4 -1.56 -8.16 0.42
CA SER A 4 -2.79 -8.46 -0.34
C SER A 4 -4.02 -7.77 0.24
N ALA A 5 -4.20 -7.86 1.56
CA ALA A 5 -5.35 -7.26 2.24
C ALA A 5 -5.37 -5.73 2.10
N LEU A 6 -4.18 -5.10 2.05
CA LEU A 6 -4.04 -3.67 1.79
C LEU A 6 -4.57 -3.30 0.40
N HIS A 7 -4.27 -4.11 -0.61
CA HIS A 7 -4.79 -3.92 -1.97
C HIS A 7 -6.31 -4.15 -2.05
N ASP A 8 -6.85 -5.10 -1.30
CA ASP A 8 -8.29 -5.33 -1.21
C ASP A 8 -9.02 -4.12 -0.59
N ALA A 9 -8.48 -3.58 0.51
CA ALA A 9 -8.99 -2.36 1.12
C ALA A 9 -8.91 -1.16 0.15
N ALA A 10 -7.81 -1.04 -0.58
CA ALA A 10 -7.64 0.01 -1.58
C ALA A 10 -8.65 -0.09 -2.73
N GLN A 11 -8.98 -1.30 -3.18
CA GLN A 11 -10.00 -1.52 -4.20
C GLN A 11 -11.40 -1.08 -3.70
N ALA A 12 -11.74 -1.37 -2.45
CA ALA A 12 -12.98 -0.88 -1.85
C ALA A 12 -13.02 0.65 -1.79
N ILE A 13 -11.91 1.29 -1.38
CA ILE A 13 -11.79 2.75 -1.34
C ILE A 13 -11.90 3.38 -2.74
N ALA A 14 -11.25 2.79 -3.76
CA ALA A 14 -11.36 3.26 -5.14
C ALA A 14 -12.81 3.19 -5.67
N SER A 15 -13.52 2.11 -5.31
CA SER A 15 -14.93 1.93 -5.64
C SER A 15 -15.80 3.02 -5.00
N ILE A 16 -15.58 3.32 -3.70
CA ILE A 16 -16.27 4.43 -3.01
C ILE A 16 -15.93 5.79 -3.65
N ALA A 17 -14.68 5.98 -4.08
CA ALA A 17 -14.23 7.21 -4.71
C ALA A 17 -14.80 7.44 -6.12
N GLY A 18 -15.35 6.40 -6.75
CA GLY A 18 -15.73 6.40 -8.18
C GLY A 18 -14.52 6.45 -9.11
N THR A 19 -13.36 5.97 -8.65
CA THR A 19 -12.10 6.01 -9.39
C THR A 19 -11.78 4.63 -9.97
N PRO A 20 -11.37 4.52 -11.24
CA PRO A 20 -10.89 3.25 -11.78
C PRO A 20 -9.68 2.74 -10.98
N CYS A 21 -9.72 1.46 -10.60
CA CYS A 21 -8.57 0.76 -10.02
C CYS A 21 -7.97 -0.14 -11.11
N PRO A 22 -6.77 0.18 -11.64
CA PRO A 22 -6.09 -0.69 -12.60
C PRO A 22 -5.81 -2.07 -11.98
N PRO A 23 -5.74 -3.13 -12.81
CA PRO A 23 -5.29 -4.44 -12.34
C PRO A 23 -3.85 -4.34 -11.80
N LEU A 24 -3.54 -5.13 -10.78
CA LEU A 24 -2.20 -5.15 -10.20
C LEU A 24 -1.18 -5.55 -11.27
N THR A 25 -0.03 -4.89 -11.29
CA THR A 25 1.08 -5.24 -12.17
C THR A 25 1.89 -6.39 -11.59
N GLN A 26 2.76 -7.00 -12.40
CA GLN A 26 3.66 -8.05 -11.90
C GLN A 26 4.61 -7.53 -10.81
N ALA A 27 5.10 -6.29 -10.94
CA ALA A 27 5.96 -5.67 -9.92
C ALA A 27 5.24 -5.58 -8.56
N ILE A 28 3.97 -5.15 -8.57
CA ILE A 28 3.15 -5.09 -7.35
C ILE A 28 2.95 -6.47 -6.74
N ARG A 29 2.67 -7.48 -7.56
CA ARG A 29 2.47 -8.87 -7.07
C ARG A 29 3.76 -9.49 -6.53
N ALA A 30 4.91 -9.18 -7.12
CA ALA A 30 6.21 -9.74 -6.73
C ALA A 30 6.80 -9.08 -5.48
N PHE A 31 6.32 -7.90 -5.09
CA PHE A 31 6.85 -7.11 -3.98
C PHE A 31 7.04 -7.89 -2.66
N PRO A 32 6.09 -8.71 -2.17
CA PRO A 32 6.29 -9.51 -0.97
C PRO A 32 7.49 -10.46 -1.03
N ALA A 33 7.82 -10.99 -2.21
CA ALA A 33 9.00 -11.81 -2.40
C ALA A 33 10.27 -10.95 -2.35
N GLN A 34 10.27 -9.81 -3.03
CA GLN A 34 11.40 -8.88 -3.05
C GLN A 34 11.76 -8.35 -1.65
N VAL A 35 10.76 -8.07 -0.81
CA VAL A 35 10.98 -7.65 0.59
C VAL A 35 11.58 -8.77 1.44
N ARG A 36 11.19 -10.04 1.21
CA ARG A 36 11.80 -11.18 1.91
C ARG A 36 13.26 -11.38 1.54
N ASP A 37 13.61 -11.11 0.28
CA ASP A 37 14.96 -11.26 -0.26
C ASP A 37 15.84 -10.01 -0.02
N ALA A 38 15.30 -8.96 0.59
CA ALA A 38 16.01 -7.73 0.92
C ALA A 38 16.86 -7.87 2.20
N GLU A 39 17.84 -6.97 2.34
CA GLU A 39 18.61 -6.79 3.57
C GLU A 39 17.69 -6.46 4.76
N GLU A 40 18.11 -6.87 5.97
CA GLU A 40 17.27 -6.82 7.17
C GLU A 40 16.71 -5.43 7.49
N GLU A 41 17.54 -4.38 7.45
CA GLU A 41 17.09 -3.01 7.69
C GLU A 41 16.00 -2.57 6.70
N ARG A 42 16.17 -2.92 5.42
CA ARG A 42 15.21 -2.59 4.36
C ARG A 42 13.92 -3.37 4.49
N ARG A 43 14.02 -4.64 4.86
CA ARG A 43 12.86 -5.50 5.16
C ARG A 43 12.07 -4.93 6.32
N LEU A 44 12.72 -4.58 7.42
CA LEU A 44 12.08 -3.96 8.59
C LEU A 44 11.42 -2.63 8.25
N GLN A 45 12.10 -1.78 7.47
CA GLN A 45 11.52 -0.51 7.00
C GLN A 45 10.26 -0.74 6.16
N ALA A 46 10.31 -1.66 5.19
CA ALA A 46 9.15 -1.99 4.36
C ALA A 46 8.00 -2.59 5.19
N GLU A 47 8.30 -3.48 6.14
CA GLU A 47 7.29 -4.07 7.02
C GLU A 47 6.62 -3.03 7.91
N GLN A 48 7.38 -2.09 8.46
CA GLN A 48 6.87 -0.99 9.27
C GLN A 48 5.98 -0.06 8.44
N GLU A 49 6.45 0.38 7.27
CA GLU A 49 5.67 1.23 6.37
C GLU A 49 4.37 0.55 5.90
N ILE A 50 4.39 -0.77 5.66
CA ILE A 50 3.16 -1.54 5.35
C ILE A 50 2.22 -1.55 6.54
N ALA A 51 2.73 -1.71 7.77
CA ALA A 51 1.91 -1.71 8.97
C ALA A 51 1.24 -0.35 9.19
N ASP A 52 2.00 0.74 9.04
CA ASP A 52 1.51 2.11 9.17
C ASP A 52 0.46 2.43 8.10
N LEU A 53 0.74 2.10 6.85
CA LEU A 53 -0.21 2.28 5.76
C LEU A 53 -1.48 1.44 5.99
N SER A 54 -1.35 0.21 6.49
CA SER A 54 -2.50 -0.63 6.83
C SER A 54 -3.38 0.03 7.89
N ALA A 55 -2.80 0.59 8.95
CA ALA A 55 -3.57 1.28 9.99
C ALA A 55 -4.34 2.49 9.44
N VAL A 56 -3.71 3.29 8.58
CA VAL A 56 -4.36 4.43 7.91
C VAL A 56 -5.52 3.96 7.02
N MET A 57 -5.32 2.90 6.24
CA MET A 57 -6.35 2.38 5.34
C MET A 57 -7.52 1.74 6.10
N GLU A 58 -7.25 0.96 7.15
CA GLU A 58 -8.27 0.34 8.00
C GLU A 58 -9.14 1.41 8.67
N ALA A 59 -8.52 2.43 9.28
CA ALA A 59 -9.24 3.55 9.90
C ALA A 59 -10.03 4.38 8.88
N GLY A 60 -9.39 4.71 7.75
CA GLY A 60 -10.01 5.48 6.68
C GLY A 60 -11.22 4.77 6.06
N LEU A 61 -11.10 3.48 5.73
CA LEU A 61 -12.21 2.69 5.18
C LEU A 61 -13.37 2.61 6.17
N SER A 62 -13.10 2.37 7.46
CA SER A 62 -14.14 2.36 8.49
C SER A 62 -14.89 3.70 8.58
N ALA A 63 -14.17 4.82 8.50
CA ALA A 63 -14.78 6.15 8.49
C ALA A 63 -15.63 6.41 7.24
N LEU A 64 -15.17 5.98 6.06
CA LEU A 64 -15.91 6.09 4.80
C LEU A 64 -17.21 5.27 4.83
N LEU A 65 -17.14 4.02 5.29
CA LEU A 65 -18.31 3.15 5.44
C LEU A 65 -19.33 3.74 6.42
N SER A 66 -18.85 4.27 7.54
CA SER A 66 -19.70 4.95 8.52
C SER A 66 -20.38 6.20 7.95
N ALA A 67 -19.68 6.98 7.11
CA ALA A 67 -20.27 8.13 6.43
C ALA A 67 -21.35 7.72 5.42
N LEU A 68 -21.10 6.67 4.62
CA LEU A 68 -22.10 6.11 3.70
C LEU A 68 -23.35 5.62 4.44
N ALA A 69 -23.18 4.93 5.57
CA ALA A 69 -24.29 4.45 6.39
C ALA A 69 -25.17 5.59 6.93
N ARG A 70 -24.60 6.80 7.09
CA ARG A 70 -25.34 8.02 7.47
C ARG A 70 -25.92 8.79 6.28
N GLY A 71 -25.85 8.24 5.07
CA GLY A 71 -26.30 8.91 3.84
C GLY A 71 -25.42 10.07 3.40
N SER A 72 -24.18 10.16 3.89
CA SER A 72 -23.22 11.19 3.44
C SER A 72 -22.59 10.83 2.09
N HIS A 73 -21.92 11.80 1.47
CA HIS A 73 -21.20 11.64 0.21
C HIS A 73 -19.67 11.77 0.41
N PRO A 74 -18.96 10.69 0.79
CA PRO A 74 -17.56 10.76 1.19
C PRO A 74 -16.57 10.60 0.02
N GLN A 75 -16.99 10.77 -1.24
CA GLN A 75 -16.16 10.50 -2.42
C GLN A 75 -14.88 11.34 -2.44
N ALA A 76 -14.93 12.59 -1.96
CA ALA A 76 -13.74 13.45 -1.87
C ALA A 76 -12.70 12.90 -0.88
N ALA A 77 -13.13 12.44 0.29
CA ALA A 77 -12.25 11.81 1.27
C ALA A 77 -11.71 10.47 0.76
N ALA A 78 -12.54 9.68 0.07
CA ALA A 78 -12.11 8.42 -0.54
C ALA A 78 -11.06 8.64 -1.63
N ARG A 79 -11.19 9.68 -2.47
CA ARG A 79 -10.16 10.05 -3.46
C ARG A 79 -8.84 10.45 -2.80
N ALA A 80 -8.88 11.22 -1.71
CA ALA A 80 -7.67 11.60 -0.99
C ALA A 80 -6.95 10.37 -0.42
N LEU A 81 -7.69 9.46 0.22
CA LEU A 81 -7.15 8.22 0.78
C LEU A 81 -6.61 7.27 -0.31
N TRP A 82 -7.29 7.18 -1.44
CA TRP A 82 -6.82 6.42 -2.61
C TRP A 82 -5.49 6.96 -3.15
N SER A 83 -5.38 8.28 -3.33
CA SER A 83 -4.14 8.92 -3.79
C SER A 83 -2.99 8.70 -2.82
N GLU A 84 -3.27 8.74 -1.52
CA GLU A 84 -2.28 8.46 -0.48
C GLU A 84 -1.79 7.01 -0.54
N PHE A 85 -2.69 6.05 -0.70
CA PHE A 85 -2.32 4.64 -0.90
C PHE A 85 -1.43 4.46 -2.13
N VAL A 86 -1.80 5.03 -3.27
CA VAL A 86 -1.02 4.92 -4.51
C VAL A 86 0.38 5.51 -4.33
N ARG A 87 0.48 6.70 -3.74
CA ARG A 87 1.75 7.38 -3.47
C ARG A 87 2.68 6.54 -2.59
N THR A 88 2.16 6.03 -1.47
CA THR A 88 2.97 5.27 -0.51
C THR A 88 3.32 3.88 -1.05
N ARG A 89 2.40 3.22 -1.75
CA ARG A 89 2.67 1.96 -2.46
C ARG A 89 3.81 2.12 -3.47
N ASP A 90 3.79 3.19 -4.27
CA ASP A 90 4.82 3.42 -5.28
C ASP A 90 6.18 3.73 -4.63
N GLY A 91 6.18 4.42 -3.49
CA GLY A 91 7.37 4.59 -2.63
C GLY A 91 7.93 3.27 -2.12
N LEU A 92 7.07 2.37 -1.62
CA LEU A 92 7.43 1.02 -1.18
C LEU A 92 8.04 0.19 -2.32
N LEU A 93 7.43 0.22 -3.50
CA LEU A 93 7.99 -0.47 -4.68
C LEU A 93 9.38 0.07 -5.03
N HIS A 94 9.58 1.38 -4.97
CA HIS A 94 10.88 1.98 -5.22
C HIS A 94 11.91 1.60 -4.14
N LEU A 95 11.50 1.47 -2.87
CA LEU A 95 12.35 0.98 -1.79
C LEU A 95 12.84 -0.45 -2.06
N ALA A 96 11.93 -1.37 -2.43
CA ALA A 96 12.28 -2.76 -2.68
C ALA A 96 13.05 -2.99 -3.99
N LEU A 97 12.80 -2.19 -5.02
CA LEU A 97 13.47 -2.29 -6.32
C LEU A 97 14.85 -1.64 -6.36
N ARG A 98 15.33 -1.00 -5.28
CA ARG A 98 16.71 -0.49 -5.25
C ARG A 98 17.68 -1.64 -5.51
N PRO A 99 18.58 -1.54 -6.51
CA PRO A 99 19.59 -2.55 -6.74
C PRO A 99 20.40 -2.75 -5.47
N GLN A 100 20.54 -4.00 -5.04
CA GLN A 100 21.43 -4.38 -3.95
C GLN A 100 22.81 -3.85 -4.35
N GLY A 101 23.35 -2.86 -3.63
CA GLY A 101 24.71 -2.42 -3.86
C GLY A 101 25.62 -3.63 -3.75
N THR A 102 26.42 -3.90 -4.78
CA THR A 102 27.47 -4.91 -4.78
C THR A 102 28.58 -4.52 -3.80
N ALA A 103 28.32 -4.64 -2.49
CA ALA A 103 29.29 -4.56 -1.40
C ALA A 103 28.62 -5.23 -0.19
N ARG A 104 28.99 -6.43 0.26
CA ARG A 104 30.33 -6.83 0.68
C ARG A 104 30.38 -8.35 0.86
N ARG A 105 30.88 -9.07 -0.15
CA ARG A 105 31.45 -10.41 0.01
C ARG A 105 32.85 -10.36 -0.57
N MET A 106 33.84 -9.94 0.22
CA MET A 106 35.27 -10.28 0.13
C MET A 106 36.00 -9.54 1.27
N ALA A 107 36.19 -10.23 2.39
CA ALA A 107 37.31 -10.11 3.33
C ALA A 107 37.15 -11.20 4.39
#